data_AF-A0A814R865-F1
#
_entry.id   AF-A0A814R865-F1
#
_cell.length_a   1.000
_cell.length_b   1.000
_cell.length_c   1.000
_cell.angle_alpha   90.00
_cell.angle_beta   90.00
_cell.angle_gamma   90.00
#
_symmetry.space_group_name_H-M   'P 1'
#
loop_
_entity.id
_entity.type
_entity.pdbx_description
1 polymer ?
#
loop_
_entity_poly.entity_id
_entity_poly.type
_entity_poly.pdbx_seq_one_letter_code
_entity_poly.pdbx_strand_id
1 'polypeptide(L)'
;MLLLAENVTNQCKISFRNFQDKNLIVIDTPEFLNNEEDIGRSIQITVSGDSSYALVLVIDLYRAFSHDEEKVIDLITEMYDSKIFKCFILVFTGLDKFNTEDVDIEEHIEKQKENVIMKALTEQCGHRYLVANYNAGSDEKDLFVKNLVDIMSKMLALTNIVMANKYSDTMIKKKYFQNYKRNS
;
A
#
# COMPACT_ATOMS: atom_id res chain seq x y z
N MET A 1 0.36 6.33 -3.27
CA MET A 1 1.62 5.71 -2.83
C MET A 1 1.45 4.22 -3.01
N LEU A 2 2.10 3.65 -4.03
CA LEU A 2 2.00 2.24 -4.42
C LEU A 2 3.27 1.51 -3.99
N LEU A 3 3.23 0.75 -2.91
CA LEU A 3 4.44 0.27 -2.24
C LEU A 3 5.08 -0.99 -2.84
N LEU A 4 4.49 -1.61 -3.86
CA LEU A 4 4.99 -2.84 -4.48
C LEU A 4 4.60 -2.93 -5.96
N ALA A 5 5.26 -2.18 -6.84
CA ALA A 5 5.14 -2.40 -8.28
C ALA A 5 6.44 -3.01 -8.82
N GLU A 6 6.34 -4.11 -9.57
CA GLU A 6 7.46 -4.81 -10.21
C GLU A 6 8.05 -4.06 -11.43
N ASN A 7 8.17 -2.73 -11.36
CA ASN A 7 8.78 -1.93 -12.42
C ASN A 7 9.96 -1.12 -11.88
N VAL A 8 11.17 -1.53 -12.32
CA VAL A 8 12.48 -0.96 -11.97
C VAL A 8 12.50 0.53 -12.35
N THR A 9 12.14 1.37 -11.40
CA THR A 9 12.33 2.80 -11.45
C THR A 9 13.00 3.18 -10.15
N ASN A 10 14.03 4.03 -10.17
CA ASN A 10 14.77 4.43 -8.96
C ASN A 10 14.23 5.74 -8.36
N GLN A 11 13.06 6.21 -8.83
CA GLN A 11 12.50 7.49 -8.47
C GLN A 11 10.98 7.40 -8.39
N CYS A 12 10.40 8.12 -7.43
CA CYS A 12 8.95 8.26 -7.34
C CYS A 12 8.40 8.97 -8.58
N LYS A 13 7.30 8.46 -9.16
CA LYS A 13 6.58 9.14 -10.25
C LYS A 13 5.27 9.70 -9.73
N ILE A 14 4.98 10.94 -10.08
CA ILE A 14 3.75 11.61 -9.69
C ILE A 14 2.84 11.71 -10.90
N SER A 15 1.61 11.23 -10.76
CA SER A 15 0.55 11.32 -11.77
C SER A 15 -0.68 12.02 -11.19
N PHE A 16 -1.38 12.74 -12.05
CA PHE A 16 -2.57 13.51 -11.69
C PHE A 16 -3.76 13.04 -12.50
N ARG A 17 -4.92 12.95 -11.86
CA ARG A 17 -6.19 12.65 -12.52
C ARG A 17 -7.32 13.42 -11.85
N ASN A 18 -8.13 14.12 -12.62
CA ASN A 18 -9.42 14.60 -12.12
C ASN A 18 -10.45 13.46 -12.18
N PHE A 19 -11.17 13.22 -11.08
CA PHE A 19 -12.18 12.19 -10.98
C PHE A 19 -13.29 12.63 -10.02
N GLN A 20 -14.53 12.73 -10.50
CA GLN A 20 -15.70 13.15 -9.70
C GLN A 20 -15.44 14.44 -8.90
N ASP A 21 -14.95 15.48 -9.57
CA ASP A 21 -14.59 16.78 -8.99
C ASP A 21 -13.47 16.75 -7.94
N LYS A 22 -12.80 15.60 -7.76
CA LYS A 22 -11.61 15.45 -6.91
C LYS A 22 -10.35 15.39 -7.76
N ASN A 23 -9.30 16.05 -7.30
CA ASN A 23 -7.96 15.91 -7.88
C ASN A 23 -7.24 14.76 -7.19
N LEU A 24 -7.09 13.65 -7.91
CA LEU A 24 -6.33 12.50 -7.45
C LEU A 24 -4.86 12.69 -7.79
N ILE A 25 -4.01 12.50 -6.79
CA ILE A 25 -2.55 12.51 -6.93
C ILE A 25 -2.07 11.10 -6.60
N VAL A 26 -1.45 10.44 -7.58
CA VAL A 26 -0.86 9.12 -7.40
C VAL A 26 0.65 9.29 -7.38
N ILE A 27 1.25 8.94 -6.26
CA ILE A 27 2.69 8.77 -6.12
C ILE A 27 2.96 7.28 -6.30
N ASP A 28 3.55 6.93 -7.44
CA ASP A 28 4.13 5.63 -7.69
C ASP A 28 5.52 5.61 -7.06
N THR A 29 5.83 4.57 -6.27
CA THR A 29 7.10 4.48 -5.56
C THR A 29 7.97 3.40 -6.19
N PRO A 30 9.31 3.58 -6.14
CA PRO A 30 10.23 2.53 -6.58
C PRO A 30 10.10 1.29 -5.67
N GLU A 31 10.83 0.23 -6.02
CA GLU A 31 10.86 -0.99 -5.21
C GLU A 31 11.33 -0.71 -3.78
N PHE A 32 10.59 -1.24 -2.78
CA PHE A 32 10.78 -0.88 -1.38
C PHE A 32 12.18 -1.21 -0.84
N LEU A 33 12.63 -2.45 -1.03
CA LEU A 33 13.86 -2.97 -0.42
C LEU A 33 15.12 -2.20 -0.85
N ASN A 34 15.11 -1.58 -2.02
CA ASN A 34 16.23 -0.79 -2.53
C ASN A 34 16.10 0.71 -2.23
N ASN A 35 14.95 1.17 -1.70
CA ASN A 35 14.61 2.59 -1.57
C ASN A 35 13.89 2.92 -0.24
N GLU A 36 14.17 2.15 0.82
CA GLU A 36 13.48 2.21 2.11
C GLU A 36 13.43 3.62 2.71
N GLU A 37 14.55 4.37 2.64
CA GLU A 37 14.64 5.72 3.21
C GLU A 37 13.74 6.71 2.47
N ASP A 38 13.80 6.71 1.14
CA ASP A 38 13.05 7.63 0.28
C ASP A 38 11.55 7.34 0.33
N ILE A 39 11.19 6.07 0.38
CA ILE A 39 9.81 5.63 0.52
C ILE A 39 9.30 5.99 1.92
N GLY A 40 10.05 5.71 2.98
CA GLY A 40 9.71 6.15 4.34
C GLY A 40 9.49 7.66 4.44
N ARG A 41 10.33 8.45 3.77
CA ARG A 41 10.14 9.90 3.70
C ARG A 41 8.85 10.26 2.97
N SER A 42 8.55 9.59 1.86
CA SER A 42 7.31 9.79 1.10
C SER A 42 6.06 9.42 1.91
N ILE A 43 6.11 8.30 2.66
CA ILE A 43 5.06 7.92 3.63
C ILE A 43 4.86 9.06 4.62
N GLN A 44 5.94 9.54 5.23
CA GLN A 44 5.85 10.59 6.24
C GLN A 44 5.22 11.88 5.70
N ILE A 45 5.68 12.35 4.53
CA ILE A 45 5.16 13.59 3.92
C ILE A 45 3.67 13.43 3.61
N THR A 46 3.29 12.29 3.01
CA THR A 46 1.90 12.00 2.63
C THR A 46 0.99 11.98 3.86
N VAL A 47 1.45 11.31 4.93
CA VAL A 47 0.65 11.06 6.13
C VAL A 47 0.61 12.31 7.04
N SER A 48 1.58 13.23 6.91
CA SER A 48 1.65 14.49 7.68
C SER A 48 0.81 15.63 7.08
N GLY A 49 0.29 15.48 5.87
CA GLY A 49 -0.50 16.52 5.22
C GLY A 49 -1.94 16.57 5.74
N ASP A 50 -2.58 17.73 5.59
CA ASP A 50 -4.01 17.94 5.89
C ASP A 50 -4.96 17.31 4.84
N SER A 51 -4.43 16.53 3.91
CA SER A 51 -5.18 15.95 2.79
C SER A 51 -5.59 14.50 3.06
N SER A 52 -6.67 14.07 2.42
CA SER A 52 -7.05 12.65 2.37
C SER A 52 -5.98 11.84 1.67
N TYR A 53 -5.41 10.84 2.34
CA TYR A 53 -4.48 9.90 1.75
C TYR A 53 -4.87 8.45 2.05
N ALA A 54 -4.43 7.55 1.18
CA ALA A 54 -4.31 6.14 1.48
C ALA A 54 -2.98 5.64 0.94
N LEU A 55 -2.42 4.69 1.67
CA LEU A 55 -1.26 3.92 1.24
C LEU A 55 -1.80 2.67 0.55
N VAL A 56 -1.26 2.33 -0.61
CA VAL A 56 -1.70 1.17 -1.38
C VAL A 56 -0.54 0.18 -1.39
N LEU A 57 -0.82 -1.04 -0.93
CA LEU A 57 0.09 -2.16 -1.11
C LEU A 57 -0.45 -3.03 -2.24
N VAL A 58 0.36 -3.24 -3.26
CA VAL A 58 -0.02 -4.04 -4.43
C VAL A 58 0.49 -5.46 -4.23
N ILE A 59 -0.38 -6.44 -4.42
CA ILE A 59 -0.06 -7.86 -4.24
C ILE A 59 -0.44 -8.60 -5.52
N ASP A 60 0.49 -9.37 -6.06
CA ASP A 60 0.22 -10.20 -7.23
C ASP A 60 -0.42 -11.52 -6.80
N LEU A 61 -1.63 -11.80 -7.27
CA LEU A 61 -2.35 -13.05 -6.96
C LEU A 61 -1.78 -14.26 -7.72
N TYR A 62 -1.12 -14.04 -8.85
CA TYR A 62 -0.62 -15.11 -9.69
C TYR A 62 0.57 -15.84 -9.07
N ARG A 63 1.35 -15.15 -8.22
CA ARG A 63 2.46 -15.75 -7.47
C ARG A 63 2.16 -15.77 -5.97
N ALA A 64 2.77 -16.70 -5.25
CA ALA A 64 2.66 -16.74 -3.80
C ALA A 64 3.28 -15.50 -3.15
N PHE A 65 2.70 -15.08 -2.01
CA PHE A 65 3.30 -14.09 -1.13
C PHE A 65 4.71 -14.53 -0.74
N SER A 66 5.68 -13.68 -1.05
CA SER A 66 7.10 -13.98 -1.07
C SER A 66 7.80 -13.47 0.18
N HIS A 67 8.99 -14.02 0.44
CA HIS A 67 9.83 -13.59 1.55
C HIS A 67 10.25 -12.11 1.44
N ASP A 68 10.36 -11.57 0.23
CA ASP A 68 10.67 -10.15 0.04
C ASP A 68 9.48 -9.25 0.42
N GLU A 69 8.25 -9.68 0.14
CA GLU A 69 7.05 -8.98 0.61
C GLU A 69 6.93 -9.03 2.13
N GLU A 70 7.24 -10.16 2.76
CA GLU A 70 7.31 -10.29 4.22
C GLU A 70 8.29 -9.27 4.83
N LYS A 71 9.51 -9.17 4.29
CA LYS A 71 10.51 -8.20 4.75
C LYS A 71 10.01 -6.76 4.63
N VAL A 72 9.30 -6.43 3.54
CA VAL A 72 8.73 -5.08 3.36
C VAL A 72 7.70 -4.79 4.46
N ILE A 73 6.83 -5.75 4.80
CA ILE A 73 5.87 -5.60 5.90
C ILE A 73 6.57 -5.40 7.24
N ASP A 74 7.63 -6.17 7.50
CA ASP A 74 8.43 -6.05 8.73
C ASP A 74 9.09 -4.67 8.83
N LEU A 75 9.75 -4.20 7.76
CA LEU A 75 10.39 -2.88 7.72
C LEU A 75 9.39 -1.74 7.93
N ILE A 76 8.23 -1.80 7.27
CA ILE A 76 7.17 -0.81 7.48
C ILE A 76 6.68 -0.83 8.93
N THR A 77 6.57 -2.02 9.53
CA THR A 77 6.17 -2.20 10.94
C THR A 77 7.22 -1.61 11.88
N GLU A 78 8.50 -1.86 11.65
CA GLU A 78 9.59 -1.28 12.43
C GLU A 78 9.61 0.25 12.34
N MET A 79 9.38 0.79 11.15
CA MET A 79 9.39 2.23 10.92
C MET A 79 8.14 2.91 11.48
N TYR A 80 6.96 2.32 11.39
CA TYR A 80 5.71 3.04 11.66
C TYR A 80 4.76 2.38 12.67
N ASP A 81 5.15 1.28 13.30
CA ASP A 81 4.27 0.38 14.07
C ASP A 81 3.18 -0.23 13.19
N SER A 82 2.72 -1.44 13.55
CA SER A 82 1.58 -2.13 12.93
C SER A 82 0.32 -1.26 12.72
N LYS A 83 0.12 -0.23 13.55
CA LYS A 83 -0.99 0.72 13.39
C LYS A 83 -0.98 1.45 12.05
N ILE A 84 0.16 1.57 11.38
CA ILE A 84 0.23 2.23 10.06
C ILE A 84 -0.61 1.53 9.00
N PHE A 85 -0.79 0.21 9.10
CA PHE A 85 -1.62 -0.55 8.17
C PHE A 85 -3.10 -0.18 8.24
N LYS A 86 -3.53 0.54 9.29
CA LYS A 86 -4.84 1.21 9.31
C LYS A 86 -4.98 2.29 8.24
N CYS A 87 -3.88 2.80 7.69
CA CYS A 87 -3.82 3.72 6.57
C CYS A 87 -3.65 3.02 5.21
N PHE A 88 -3.57 1.69 5.18
CA PHE A 88 -3.34 0.90 3.97
C PHE A 88 -4.64 0.32 3.38
N ILE A 89 -4.64 0.18 2.06
CA ILE A 89 -5.57 -0.59 1.24
C ILE A 89 -4.74 -1.59 0.46
N LEU A 90 -5.13 -2.87 0.47
CA LEU A 90 -4.49 -3.88 -0.38
C LEU A 90 -5.10 -3.82 -1.79
N VAL A 91 -4.27 -3.90 -2.82
CA VAL A 91 -4.74 -4.00 -4.22
C VAL A 91 -4.16 -5.27 -4.81
N PHE A 92 -5.03 -6.23 -5.05
CA PHE A 92 -4.69 -7.48 -5.69
C PHE A 92 -4.62 -7.31 -7.21
N THR A 93 -3.61 -7.90 -7.83
CA THR A 93 -3.32 -7.80 -9.27
C THR A 93 -2.99 -9.18 -9.85
N GLY A 94 -2.66 -9.24 -11.14
CA GLY A 94 -2.22 -10.49 -11.77
C GLY A 94 -3.35 -11.40 -12.24
N LEU A 95 -4.60 -10.93 -12.20
CA LEU A 95 -5.74 -11.67 -12.76
C LEU A 95 -5.55 -12.00 -14.25
N ASP A 96 -4.89 -11.11 -14.98
CA ASP A 96 -4.56 -11.24 -16.39
C ASP A 96 -3.55 -12.36 -16.70
N LYS A 97 -2.86 -12.88 -15.67
CA LYS A 97 -1.86 -13.94 -15.80
C LYS A 97 -2.46 -15.35 -15.69
N PHE A 98 -3.70 -15.48 -15.23
CA PHE A 98 -4.38 -16.77 -15.13
C PHE A 98 -4.88 -17.22 -16.51
N ASN A 99 -4.68 -18.50 -16.84
CA ASN A 99 -5.01 -19.07 -18.15
C ASN A 99 -6.47 -19.54 -18.28
N THR A 100 -7.32 -19.25 -17.29
CA THR A 100 -8.70 -19.75 -17.19
C THR A 100 -9.67 -18.59 -17.16
N GLU A 101 -10.80 -18.70 -17.88
CA GLU A 101 -11.83 -17.67 -17.91
C GLU A 101 -12.60 -17.55 -16.57
N ASP A 102 -12.60 -18.62 -15.76
CA ASP A 102 -13.26 -18.68 -14.45
C ASP A 102 -12.22 -18.74 -13.31
N VAL A 103 -11.60 -17.59 -13.00
CA VAL A 103 -10.76 -17.47 -11.80
C VAL A 103 -11.65 -17.11 -10.60
N ASP A 104 -11.74 -18.00 -9.62
CA ASP A 104 -12.31 -17.67 -8.31
C ASP A 104 -11.30 -16.79 -7.55
N ILE A 105 -11.51 -15.48 -7.56
CA ILE A 105 -10.61 -14.49 -6.99
C ILE A 105 -10.55 -14.66 -5.47
N GLU A 106 -11.71 -14.91 -4.85
CA GLU A 106 -11.84 -15.15 -3.43
C GLU A 106 -11.03 -16.38 -2.99
N GLU A 107 -11.10 -17.49 -3.73
CA GLU A 107 -10.28 -18.68 -3.47
C GLU A 107 -8.77 -18.35 -3.51
N HIS A 108 -8.33 -17.58 -4.50
CA HIS A 108 -6.92 -17.20 -4.61
C HIS A 108 -6.48 -16.27 -3.48
N ILE A 109 -7.33 -15.32 -3.08
CA ILE A 109 -7.08 -14.45 -1.93
C ILE A 109 -7.00 -15.28 -0.64
N GLU A 110 -7.89 -16.25 -0.43
CA GLU A 110 -7.85 -17.14 0.74
C GLU A 110 -6.59 -18.01 0.75
N LYS A 111 -6.16 -18.50 -0.41
CA LYS A 111 -4.88 -19.22 -0.53
C LYS A 111 -3.68 -18.35 -0.15
N GLN A 112 -3.66 -17.07 -0.55
CA GLN A 112 -2.59 -16.15 -0.10
C GLN A 112 -2.58 -15.98 1.42
N LYS A 113 -3.74 -16.06 2.08
CA LYS A 113 -3.86 -15.96 3.55
C LYS A 113 -3.46 -17.24 4.30
N GLU A 114 -3.07 -18.32 3.61
CA GLU A 114 -2.35 -19.43 4.26
C GLU A 114 -1.00 -18.95 4.82
N ASN A 115 -0.40 -17.92 4.19
CA ASN A 115 0.72 -17.20 4.77
C ASN A 115 0.25 -16.35 5.96
N VAL A 116 0.86 -16.58 7.14
CA VAL A 116 0.48 -15.93 8.40
C VAL A 116 0.65 -14.41 8.35
N ILE A 117 1.69 -13.91 7.69
CA ILE A 117 1.95 -12.48 7.53
C ILE A 117 0.89 -11.85 6.64
N MET A 118 0.56 -12.49 5.52
CA MET A 118 -0.50 -12.02 4.62
C MET A 118 -1.88 -11.99 5.30
N LYS A 119 -2.17 -13.01 6.12
CA LYS A 119 -3.39 -13.04 6.94
C LYS A 119 -3.43 -11.88 7.93
N ALA A 120 -2.37 -11.71 8.72
CA ALA A 120 -2.26 -10.63 9.69
C ALA A 120 -2.36 -9.25 9.03
N LEU A 121 -1.71 -9.08 7.88
CA LEU A 121 -1.75 -7.85 7.08
C LEU A 121 -3.18 -7.53 6.64
N THR A 122 -3.95 -8.52 6.18
CA THR A 122 -5.36 -8.33 5.80
C THR A 122 -6.20 -7.84 6.99
N GLU A 123 -6.00 -8.43 8.17
CA GLU A 123 -6.69 -8.04 9.40
C GLU A 123 -6.29 -6.62 9.85
N GLN A 124 -5.01 -6.29 9.82
CA GLN A 124 -4.48 -4.96 10.18
C GLN A 124 -4.93 -3.86 9.21
N CYS A 125 -5.11 -4.22 7.94
CA CYS A 125 -5.73 -3.39 6.92
C CYS A 125 -7.27 -3.35 7.05
N GLY A 126 -7.87 -3.95 8.08
CA GLY A 126 -9.32 -3.93 8.32
C GLY A 126 -10.14 -4.53 7.19
N HIS A 127 -9.60 -5.55 6.51
CA HIS A 127 -10.20 -6.19 5.34
C HIS A 127 -10.49 -5.23 4.17
N ARG A 128 -9.76 -4.10 4.08
CA ARG A 128 -9.87 -3.16 2.96
C ARG A 128 -8.94 -3.63 1.84
N TYR A 129 -9.53 -4.24 0.83
CA TYR A 129 -8.83 -4.58 -0.40
C TYR A 129 -9.70 -4.34 -1.63
N LEU A 130 -9.03 -4.18 -2.77
CA LEU A 130 -9.62 -4.14 -4.10
C LEU A 130 -8.86 -5.06 -5.02
N VAL A 131 -9.46 -5.40 -6.15
CA VAL A 131 -8.83 -6.22 -7.18
C VAL A 131 -8.75 -5.41 -8.46
N ALA A 132 -7.55 -5.29 -9.01
CA ALA A 132 -7.27 -4.55 -10.22
C ALA A 132 -7.21 -5.52 -11.40
N ASN A 133 -8.11 -5.31 -12.36
CA ASN A 133 -8.12 -5.98 -13.64
C ASN A 133 -7.51 -5.07 -14.70
N TYR A 134 -6.33 -5.40 -15.22
CA TYR A 134 -5.67 -4.56 -16.22
C TYR A 134 -6.30 -4.64 -17.61
N ASN A 135 -7.00 -5.75 -17.89
CA ASN A 135 -7.76 -5.97 -19.13
C ASN A 135 -9.16 -5.33 -19.10
N ALA A 136 -9.55 -4.74 -17.97
CA ALA A 136 -10.82 -4.06 -17.79
C ALA A 136 -11.06 -2.94 -18.82
N GLY A 137 -12.33 -2.80 -19.23
CA GLY A 137 -12.82 -1.66 -20.01
C GLY A 137 -12.79 -0.35 -19.21
N SER A 138 -13.10 0.77 -19.87
CA SER A 138 -13.12 2.11 -19.23
C SER A 138 -14.04 2.16 -18.01
N ASP A 139 -15.24 1.59 -18.14
CA ASP A 139 -16.29 1.72 -17.12
C ASP A 139 -15.92 0.94 -15.85
N GLU A 140 -15.34 -0.24 -16.02
CA GLU A 140 -14.83 -1.06 -14.91
C GLU A 140 -13.60 -0.41 -14.25
N LYS A 141 -12.70 0.20 -15.04
CA LYS A 141 -11.58 1.00 -14.51
C LYS A 141 -12.06 2.20 -13.70
N ASP A 142 -13.11 2.89 -14.16
CA ASP A 142 -13.71 3.99 -13.42
C ASP A 142 -14.44 3.53 -12.15
N LEU A 143 -15.08 2.36 -12.19
CA LEU A 143 -15.65 1.73 -11.01
C LEU A 143 -14.58 1.36 -9.98
N PHE A 144 -13.43 0.83 -10.41
CA PHE A 144 -12.29 0.57 -9.53
C PHE A 144 -11.80 1.85 -8.85
N VAL A 145 -11.62 2.93 -9.60
CA VAL A 145 -11.19 4.22 -9.03
C VAL A 145 -12.24 4.79 -8.09
N LYS A 146 -13.53 4.67 -8.41
CA LYS A 146 -14.62 5.07 -7.52
C LYS A 146 -14.57 4.30 -6.20
N ASN A 147 -14.46 2.98 -6.25
CA ASN A 147 -14.39 2.13 -5.06
C ASN A 147 -13.17 2.48 -4.18
N LEU A 148 -12.02 2.75 -4.81
CA LEU A 148 -10.82 3.20 -4.10
C LEU A 148 -11.08 4.53 -3.37
N VAL A 149 -11.64 5.52 -4.05
CA VAL A 149 -11.97 6.83 -3.47
C VAL A 149 -13.01 6.72 -2.35
N ASP A 150 -13.98 5.81 -2.46
CA ASP A 150 -14.99 5.56 -1.44
C ASP A 150 -14.38 4.92 -0.18
N ILE A 151 -13.46 3.96 -0.34
CA ILE A 151 -12.71 3.39 0.79
C ILE A 151 -11.86 4.48 1.46
N MET A 152 -11.11 5.27 0.68
CA MET A 152 -10.30 6.38 1.19
C MET A 152 -11.13 7.38 2.00
N SER A 153 -12.31 7.74 1.50
CA SER A 153 -13.22 8.68 2.17
C SER A 153 -13.72 8.14 3.52
N LYS A 154 -13.88 6.83 3.66
CA LYS A 154 -14.24 6.18 4.94
C LYS A 154 -13.05 6.12 5.91
N MET A 155 -11.82 6.00 5.39
CA MET A 155 -10.59 5.94 6.19
C MET A 155 -10.23 7.26 6.86
N LEU A 156 -10.52 8.39 6.20
CA LEU A 156 -10.32 9.76 6.72
C LEU A 156 -10.90 9.98 8.13
N ALA A 157 -12.01 9.31 8.47
CA ALA A 157 -12.61 9.41 9.81
C ALA A 157 -11.76 8.74 10.91
N LEU A 158 -10.86 7.81 10.54
CA LEU A 158 -10.04 7.00 11.45
C LEU A 158 -8.57 7.48 11.52
N THR A 159 -8.03 8.07 10.45
CA THR A 159 -6.62 8.48 10.34
C THR A 159 -6.25 9.64 11.26
N ASN A 160 -7.18 10.55 11.54
CA ASN A 160 -6.99 11.65 12.50
C ASN A 160 -6.63 11.15 13.92
N ILE A 161 -7.06 9.93 14.31
CA ILE A 161 -6.78 9.33 15.62
C ILE A 161 -5.40 8.67 15.66
N VAL A 162 -4.94 8.09 14.56
CA VAL A 162 -3.62 7.42 14.48
C VAL A 162 -2.49 8.46 14.50
N MET A 163 -2.70 9.61 13.86
CA MET A 163 -1.68 10.67 13.76
C MET A 163 -1.65 11.60 14.97
N ALA A 164 -2.82 11.94 15.56
CA ALA A 164 -2.88 12.78 16.76
C ALA A 164 -2.16 12.16 17.97
N ASN A 165 -2.08 10.82 18.05
CA ASN A 165 -1.37 10.11 19.11
C ASN A 165 0.14 9.93 18.86
N LYS A 166 0.70 10.42 17.75
CA LYS A 166 2.11 10.20 17.38
C LYS A 166 2.94 11.47 17.21
N TYR A 167 2.33 12.63 16.95
CA TYR A 167 3.06 13.90 16.91
C TYR A 167 3.62 14.31 18.29
N SER A 168 3.12 13.73 19.38
CA SER A 168 3.65 13.93 20.74
C SER A 168 4.67 12.87 21.21
N ASP A 169 4.91 11.76 20.49
CA ASP A 169 5.85 10.70 20.92
C ASP A 169 6.96 10.38 19.88
N THR A 170 7.74 11.42 19.59
CA THR A 170 9.20 11.50 19.83
C THR A 170 10.27 10.60 19.16
N MET A 171 10.07 9.38 18.63
CA MET A 171 11.24 8.45 18.54
C MET A 171 11.56 7.64 17.25
N ILE A 172 10.73 7.62 16.20
CA ILE A 172 10.93 6.66 15.08
C ILE A 172 12.30 6.79 14.37
N LYS A 173 12.70 7.99 13.93
CA LYS A 173 13.76 8.12 12.91
C LYS A 173 15.18 8.25 13.46
N LYS A 174 15.37 8.86 14.63
CA LYS A 174 16.72 9.28 15.09
C LYS A 174 17.72 8.12 15.22
N LYS A 175 17.23 6.89 15.42
CA LYS A 175 18.02 5.66 15.61
C LYS A 175 18.26 4.88 14.30
N TYR A 176 17.30 4.83 13.37
CA TYR A 176 17.49 4.29 12.01
C TYR A 176 18.62 5.06 11.27
N PHE A 177 18.64 6.39 11.39
CA PHE A 177 19.67 7.27 10.82
C PHE A 177 21.08 7.17 11.45
N GLN A 178 21.25 6.51 12.61
CA GLN A 178 22.58 6.31 13.21
C GLN A 178 23.16 4.91 12.95
N ASN A 179 22.34 3.89 12.72
CA ASN A 179 22.81 2.53 12.47
C ASN A 179 23.14 2.28 11.00
N TYR A 180 22.44 2.92 10.05
CA TYR A 180 22.81 2.85 8.63
C TYR A 180 24.23 3.42 8.37
N LYS A 181 24.62 4.49 9.08
CA LYS A 181 25.97 5.09 9.04
C LYS A 181 27.10 4.22 9.61
N ARG A 182 26.82 3.05 10.18
CA ARG A 182 27.81 2.19 10.86
C ARG A 182 28.11 0.89 10.11
N ASN A 183 27.25 0.48 9.18
CA ASN A 183 27.35 -0.81 8.47
C ASN A 183 27.52 -0.64 6.94
N SER A 184 27.85 0.57 6.49
CA SER A 184 28.33 0.93 5.14
C SER A 184 29.69 1.60 5.26
#